data_AF-A0A2M9IU27-F1
#
_entry.id   AF-A0A2M9IU27-F1
#
_cell.length_a   1.000
_cell.length_b   1.000
_cell.length_c   1.000
_cell.angle_alpha   90.00
_cell.angle_beta   90.00
_cell.angle_gamma   90.00
#
_symmetry.space_group_name_H-M   'P 1'
#
loop_
_entity.id
_entity.type
_entity.pdbx_description
1 polymer ?
#
loop_
_entity_poly.entity_id
_entity_poly.type
_entity_poly.pdbx_seq_one_letter_code
_entity_poly.pdbx_strand_id
1 'polypeptide(L)'
;MGVYGQDWASYQSPAPDTNGLDFVFVKVTEGMSYINPEWVAQRDHAKAAGLVWGAYAYPHMANDPQAEADFFLAQVNWQPGDLIVLDWEGYDAANSAVSRARQAEYKDAWLRYVKGRMPHLRVGMYANTDYWLNVDQTSYYGDFLWIATAGRAAGDPGIQADWLFHQYSEAGGLDRDYCHLDAAALRAWALGTQPQPEDDMPTPADVWSYSHGDKPDVHQTLANAAAAAAAAQAGVAALSKKVDALTTTGASDAQMQALAASIASNPALSDAIAAKVAANIAARLAN
;
A
#
# COMPACT_ATOMS: atom_id res chain seq x y z
N MET A 1 -18.96 1.34 -19.49
CA MET A 1 -18.01 0.92 -20.56
C MET A 1 -16.72 0.57 -19.85
N GLY A 2 -15.99 -0.44 -20.34
CA GLY A 2 -14.68 -0.76 -19.76
C GLY A 2 -13.69 0.38 -19.93
N VAL A 3 -12.56 0.25 -19.25
CA VAL A 3 -11.49 1.25 -19.22
C VAL A 3 -10.21 0.72 -19.81
N TYR A 4 -9.32 1.64 -20.16
CA TYR A 4 -8.03 1.34 -20.76
C TYR A 4 -6.89 1.57 -19.78
N GLY A 5 -5.83 0.82 -19.97
CA GLY A 5 -4.60 0.93 -19.23
C GLY A 5 -3.41 0.55 -20.08
N GLN A 6 -2.26 0.50 -19.43
CA GLN A 6 -0.98 0.09 -20.01
C GLN A 6 -0.20 -0.64 -18.92
N ASP A 7 0.89 -1.29 -19.32
CA ASP A 7 1.93 -1.70 -18.41
C ASP A 7 3.31 -1.15 -18.82
N TRP A 8 4.11 -0.79 -17.81
CA TRP A 8 5.37 -0.08 -17.99
C TRP A 8 6.50 -0.80 -17.27
N ALA A 9 7.69 -0.74 -17.87
CA ALA A 9 8.95 -1.14 -17.27
C ALA A 9 10.00 -0.04 -17.51
N SER A 10 11.28 -0.34 -17.27
CA SER A 10 12.40 0.57 -17.57
C SER A 10 12.57 0.87 -19.07
N TYR A 11 11.80 0.24 -19.94
CA TYR A 11 11.81 0.49 -21.38
C TYR A 11 11.00 1.75 -21.75
N GLN A 12 10.03 2.11 -20.93
CA GLN A 12 9.21 3.31 -21.10
C GLN A 12 9.78 4.48 -20.29
N SER A 13 9.36 5.69 -20.64
CA SER A 13 9.70 6.91 -19.91
C SER A 13 9.34 6.79 -18.42
N PRO A 14 10.05 7.50 -17.51
CA PRO A 14 9.61 7.68 -16.14
C PRO A 14 8.23 8.36 -16.00
N ALA A 15 7.80 9.09 -17.03
CA ALA A 15 6.48 9.74 -17.10
C ALA A 15 5.81 9.53 -18.47
N PRO A 16 5.18 8.37 -18.73
CA PRO A 16 4.46 8.10 -19.97
C PRO A 16 3.18 8.96 -20.10
N ASP A 17 2.62 9.07 -21.30
CA ASP A 17 1.33 9.75 -21.50
C ASP A 17 0.20 8.94 -20.83
N THR A 18 -0.60 9.61 -19.99
CA THR A 18 -1.69 9.01 -19.22
C THR A 18 -3.07 9.39 -19.74
N ASN A 19 -3.16 10.16 -20.83
CA ASN A 19 -4.44 10.58 -21.38
C ASN A 19 -5.30 9.38 -21.79
N GLY A 20 -6.51 9.32 -21.23
CA GLY A 20 -7.48 8.26 -21.52
C GLY A 20 -7.18 6.93 -20.84
N LEU A 21 -6.24 6.88 -19.89
CA LEU A 21 -5.99 5.72 -19.05
C LEU A 21 -6.71 5.85 -17.71
N ASP A 22 -7.11 4.72 -17.13
CA ASP A 22 -7.67 4.64 -15.78
C ASP A 22 -6.85 3.74 -14.84
N PHE A 23 -5.96 2.92 -15.38
CA PHE A 23 -5.06 2.07 -14.62
C PHE A 23 -3.72 1.85 -15.31
N VAL A 24 -2.75 1.39 -14.53
CA VAL A 24 -1.43 0.99 -15.04
C VAL A 24 -0.81 -0.08 -14.15
N PHE A 25 -0.09 -1.02 -14.76
CA PHE A 25 0.81 -1.94 -14.07
C PHE A 25 2.28 -1.52 -14.30
N VAL A 26 3.10 -1.56 -13.26
CA VAL A 26 4.51 -1.13 -13.34
C VAL A 26 5.43 -2.23 -12.83
N LYS A 27 6.45 -2.59 -13.62
CA LYS A 27 7.50 -3.52 -13.19
C LYS A 27 8.22 -2.96 -11.99
N VAL A 28 8.32 -3.73 -10.91
CA VAL A 28 9.13 -3.32 -9.74
C VAL A 28 10.37 -4.19 -9.63
N THR A 29 10.24 -5.51 -9.71
CA THR A 29 11.37 -6.43 -9.58
C THR A 29 11.43 -7.44 -10.71
N GLU A 30 12.62 -8.00 -10.90
CA GLU A 30 12.84 -9.22 -11.66
C GLU A 30 13.82 -10.11 -10.88
N GLY A 31 13.45 -11.37 -10.67
CA GLY A 31 14.24 -12.25 -9.82
C GLY A 31 14.36 -11.68 -8.40
N MET A 32 15.51 -11.96 -7.79
CA MET A 32 15.86 -11.48 -6.44
C MET A 32 16.92 -10.37 -6.44
N SER A 33 17.21 -9.78 -7.61
CA SER A 33 18.37 -8.89 -7.75
C SER A 33 18.11 -7.63 -8.56
N TYR A 34 17.18 -7.66 -9.52
CA TYR A 34 16.85 -6.50 -10.33
C TYR A 34 15.68 -5.73 -9.73
N ILE A 35 15.84 -4.41 -9.69
CA ILE A 35 14.80 -3.44 -9.35
C ILE A 35 14.71 -2.46 -10.53
N ASN A 36 13.51 -2.23 -11.04
CA ASN A 36 13.29 -1.25 -12.11
C ASN A 36 13.67 0.16 -11.61
N PRO A 37 14.69 0.83 -12.17
CA PRO A 37 15.12 2.15 -11.67
C PRO A 37 14.04 3.23 -11.81
N GLU A 38 13.06 3.03 -12.70
CA GLU A 38 12.01 4.02 -13.01
C GLU A 38 10.73 3.82 -12.20
N TRP A 39 10.57 2.70 -11.47
CA TRP A 39 9.26 2.33 -10.91
C TRP A 39 8.69 3.39 -9.94
N VAL A 40 9.55 4.09 -9.21
CA VAL A 40 9.14 5.14 -8.26
C VAL A 40 8.54 6.33 -9.01
N ALA A 41 9.24 6.82 -10.03
CA ALA A 41 8.78 7.93 -10.85
C ALA A 41 7.48 7.55 -11.61
N GLN A 42 7.44 6.35 -12.17
CA GLN A 42 6.28 5.80 -12.86
C GLN A 42 5.06 5.66 -11.94
N ARG A 43 5.25 5.15 -10.72
CA ARG A 43 4.19 5.08 -9.70
C ARG A 43 3.67 6.47 -9.35
N ASP A 44 4.57 7.39 -9.02
CA ASP A 44 4.18 8.72 -8.55
C ASP A 44 3.46 9.51 -9.64
N HIS A 45 3.93 9.39 -10.88
CA HIS A 45 3.28 9.95 -12.06
C HIS A 45 1.88 9.35 -12.27
N ALA A 46 1.75 8.03 -12.24
CA ALA A 46 0.47 7.34 -12.38
C ALA A 46 -0.53 7.75 -11.29
N LYS A 47 -0.10 7.74 -10.02
CA LYS A 47 -0.94 8.12 -8.88
C LYS A 47 -1.32 9.61 -8.93
N ALA A 48 -0.43 10.50 -9.37
CA ALA A 48 -0.74 11.91 -9.57
C ALA A 48 -1.75 12.16 -10.69
N ALA A 49 -1.72 11.33 -11.75
CA ALA A 49 -2.75 11.31 -12.79
C ALA A 49 -4.06 10.62 -12.34
N GLY A 50 -4.09 10.12 -11.10
CA GLY A 50 -5.25 9.46 -10.51
C GLY A 50 -5.47 8.04 -11.02
N LEU A 51 -4.51 7.37 -11.66
CA LEU A 51 -4.69 6.00 -12.14
C LEU A 51 -4.75 5.00 -10.98
N VAL A 52 -5.49 3.90 -11.15
CA VAL A 52 -5.32 2.71 -10.31
C VAL A 52 -3.96 2.10 -10.63
N TRP A 53 -3.11 1.97 -9.63
CA TRP A 53 -1.73 1.54 -9.82
C TRP A 53 -1.54 0.11 -9.32
N GLY A 54 -0.87 -0.70 -10.12
CA GLY A 54 -0.39 -2.02 -9.73
C GLY A 54 1.10 -2.17 -9.94
N ALA A 55 1.71 -3.00 -9.12
CA ALA A 55 3.10 -3.41 -9.26
C ALA A 55 3.17 -4.87 -9.70
N TYR A 56 4.07 -5.18 -10.63
CA TYR A 56 4.34 -6.56 -11.04
C TYR A 56 5.78 -7.01 -10.77
N ALA A 57 5.91 -8.30 -10.48
CA ALA A 57 7.18 -9.01 -10.32
C ALA A 57 7.38 -9.97 -11.49
N TYR A 58 8.52 -9.87 -12.17
CA TYR A 58 8.92 -10.83 -13.20
C TYR A 58 9.74 -11.98 -12.58
N PRO A 59 9.27 -13.24 -12.63
CA PRO A 59 9.84 -14.30 -11.84
C PRO A 59 11.09 -14.92 -12.48
N HIS A 60 12.07 -15.28 -11.66
CA HIS A 60 13.09 -16.27 -12.02
C HIS A 60 12.75 -17.60 -11.33
N MET A 61 11.97 -18.45 -11.99
CA MET A 61 11.25 -19.59 -11.39
C MET A 61 12.13 -20.77 -10.91
N ALA A 62 13.45 -20.68 -11.11
CA ALA A 62 14.43 -21.55 -10.46
C ALA A 62 14.61 -21.21 -8.96
N ASN A 63 14.29 -19.97 -8.57
CA ASN A 63 14.42 -19.48 -7.20
C ASN A 63 13.36 -20.09 -6.27
N ASP A 64 13.51 -19.78 -4.97
CA ASP A 64 12.46 -19.97 -4.00
C ASP A 64 11.36 -18.91 -4.18
N PRO A 65 10.08 -19.31 -4.36
CA PRO A 65 8.99 -18.36 -4.62
C PRO A 65 8.70 -17.44 -3.44
N GLN A 66 8.93 -17.86 -2.19
CA GLN A 66 8.66 -17.00 -1.02
C GLN A 66 9.77 -15.96 -0.87
N ALA A 67 11.03 -16.34 -1.06
CA ALA A 67 12.15 -15.41 -1.01
C ALA A 67 12.05 -14.33 -2.10
N GLU A 68 11.61 -14.69 -3.30
CA GLU A 68 11.40 -13.74 -4.39
C GLU A 68 10.16 -12.85 -4.15
N ALA A 69 9.09 -13.41 -3.60
CA ALA A 69 7.94 -12.61 -3.14
C ALA A 69 8.33 -11.60 -2.06
N ASP A 70 9.11 -12.01 -1.05
CA ASP A 70 9.58 -11.11 0.01
C ASP A 70 10.47 -9.99 -0.55
N PHE A 71 11.35 -10.32 -1.51
CA PHE A 71 12.16 -9.31 -2.20
C PHE A 71 11.27 -8.28 -2.91
N PHE A 72 10.27 -8.70 -3.67
CA PHE A 72 9.32 -7.81 -4.33
C PHE A 72 8.51 -6.96 -3.34
N LEU A 73 7.91 -7.59 -2.32
CA LEU A 73 7.06 -6.91 -1.35
C LEU A 73 7.82 -5.87 -0.52
N ALA A 74 9.12 -6.06 -0.30
CA ALA A 74 9.95 -5.12 0.44
C ALA A 74 10.23 -3.80 -0.31
N GLN A 75 10.02 -3.74 -1.64
CA GLN A 75 10.34 -2.54 -2.42
C GLN A 75 9.30 -1.43 -2.31
N VAL A 76 8.05 -1.79 -1.99
CA VAL A 76 6.91 -0.88 -2.04
C VAL A 76 6.33 -0.68 -0.65
N ASN A 77 6.10 0.58 -0.28
CA ASN A 77 5.26 0.91 0.88
C ASN A 77 3.78 0.83 0.47
N TRP A 78 3.26 -0.39 0.43
CA TRP A 78 1.93 -0.74 -0.05
C TRP A 78 0.80 0.07 0.59
N GLN A 79 -0.11 0.59 -0.23
CA GLN A 79 -1.28 1.36 0.20
C GLN A 79 -2.59 0.66 -0.21
N PRO A 80 -3.71 0.92 0.48
CA PRO A 80 -5.02 0.48 0.02
C PRO A 80 -5.28 0.94 -1.42
N GLY A 81 -5.78 0.04 -2.26
CA GLY A 81 -5.99 0.31 -3.68
C GLY A 81 -4.83 -0.08 -4.59
N ASP A 82 -3.64 -0.36 -4.04
CA ASP A 82 -2.52 -0.89 -4.83
C ASP A 82 -2.79 -2.34 -5.22
N LEU A 83 -2.46 -2.69 -6.47
CA LEU A 83 -2.57 -4.05 -6.98
C LEU A 83 -1.20 -4.75 -6.98
N ILE A 84 -1.19 -6.04 -6.70
CA ILE A 84 0.00 -6.89 -6.78
C ILE A 84 -0.18 -7.91 -7.89
N VAL A 85 0.81 -8.06 -8.76
CA VAL A 85 0.77 -8.99 -9.89
C VAL A 85 2.02 -9.86 -9.94
N LEU A 86 1.82 -11.17 -10.11
CA LEU A 86 2.88 -12.06 -10.62
C LEU A 86 2.82 -12.06 -12.16
N ASP A 87 3.89 -11.61 -12.81
CA ASP A 87 4.03 -11.72 -14.27
C ASP A 87 4.48 -13.14 -14.65
N TRP A 88 3.54 -14.08 -14.73
CA TRP A 88 3.86 -15.49 -14.91
C TRP A 88 3.98 -15.86 -16.38
N GLU A 89 5.20 -15.65 -16.89
CA GLU A 89 5.69 -16.20 -18.14
C GLU A 89 7.14 -16.66 -17.99
N GLY A 90 7.73 -17.24 -19.03
CA GLY A 90 9.04 -17.87 -18.89
C GLY A 90 9.65 -18.40 -20.18
N TYR A 91 9.44 -17.66 -21.26
CA TYR A 91 10.18 -17.87 -22.51
C TYR A 91 11.54 -17.17 -22.50
N ASP A 92 11.87 -16.43 -21.44
CA ASP A 92 13.16 -15.80 -21.25
C ASP A 92 14.26 -16.81 -20.86
N ALA A 93 15.51 -16.34 -20.89
CA ALA A 93 16.67 -17.17 -20.63
C ALA A 93 16.71 -17.73 -19.19
N ALA A 94 16.26 -16.96 -18.19
CA ALA A 94 16.27 -17.38 -16.79
C ALA A 94 15.29 -18.54 -16.53
N ASN A 95 14.19 -18.59 -17.28
CA ASN A 95 13.14 -19.61 -17.11
C ASN A 95 13.18 -20.75 -18.13
N SER A 96 13.88 -20.59 -19.26
CA SER A 96 13.95 -21.58 -20.35
C SER A 96 14.40 -22.99 -19.94
N ALA A 97 15.26 -23.10 -18.91
CA ALA A 97 15.75 -24.38 -18.39
C ALA A 97 14.92 -24.93 -17.22
N VAL A 98 13.95 -24.16 -16.70
CA VAL A 98 13.07 -24.56 -15.60
C VAL A 98 11.94 -25.42 -16.16
N SER A 99 11.72 -26.60 -15.59
CA SER A 99 10.65 -27.49 -16.07
C SER A 99 9.27 -26.84 -15.94
N ARG A 100 8.36 -27.12 -16.87
CA ARG A 100 6.98 -26.60 -16.84
C ARG A 100 6.25 -26.93 -15.54
N ALA A 101 6.47 -28.12 -14.99
CA ALA A 101 5.92 -28.51 -13.69
C ALA A 101 6.42 -27.60 -12.56
N ARG A 102 7.72 -27.30 -12.52
CA ARG A 102 8.29 -26.38 -11.53
C ARG A 102 7.76 -24.94 -11.72
N GLN A 103 7.62 -24.48 -12.96
CA GLN A 103 7.05 -23.15 -13.25
C GLN A 103 5.60 -23.05 -12.72
N ALA A 104 4.78 -24.09 -12.90
CA ALA A 104 3.41 -24.12 -12.37
C ALA A 104 3.36 -24.20 -10.83
N GLU A 105 4.23 -24.99 -10.20
CA GLU A 105 4.38 -25.04 -8.74
C GLU A 105 4.82 -23.69 -8.16
N TYR A 106 5.79 -23.03 -8.79
CA TYR A 106 6.27 -21.70 -8.39
C TYR A 106 5.12 -20.70 -8.36
N LYS A 107 4.32 -20.64 -9.42
CA LYS A 107 3.16 -19.74 -9.57
C LYS A 107 2.18 -19.88 -8.40
N ASP A 108 1.71 -21.09 -8.13
CA ASP A 108 0.77 -21.36 -7.04
C ASP A 108 1.36 -21.01 -5.67
N ALA A 109 2.63 -21.36 -5.43
CA ALA A 109 3.30 -21.08 -4.17
C ALA A 109 3.48 -19.58 -3.93
N TRP A 110 3.91 -18.83 -4.95
CA TRP A 110 4.10 -17.39 -4.89
C TRP A 110 2.77 -16.67 -4.62
N LEU A 111 1.72 -16.96 -5.41
CA LEU A 111 0.42 -16.30 -5.28
C LEU A 111 -0.21 -16.55 -3.91
N ARG A 112 -0.17 -17.78 -3.41
CA ARG A 112 -0.71 -18.12 -2.07
C ARG A 112 0.07 -17.43 -0.96
N TYR A 113 1.39 -17.38 -1.07
CA TYR A 113 2.25 -16.72 -0.10
C TYR A 113 1.95 -15.22 -0.04
N VAL A 114 1.94 -14.54 -1.19
CA VAL A 114 1.70 -13.09 -1.27
C VAL A 114 0.31 -12.72 -0.76
N LYS A 115 -0.73 -13.48 -1.11
CA LYS A 115 -2.08 -13.28 -0.54
C LYS A 115 -2.11 -13.43 0.98
N GLY A 116 -1.37 -14.39 1.53
CA GLY A 116 -1.25 -14.55 2.98
C GLY A 116 -0.54 -13.38 3.65
N ARG A 117 0.46 -12.78 2.98
CA ARG A 117 1.23 -11.63 3.49
C ARG A 117 0.48 -10.30 3.33
N MET A 118 -0.34 -10.17 2.29
CA MET A 118 -1.05 -8.94 1.93
C MET A 118 -2.57 -9.17 1.83
N PRO A 119 -3.26 -9.61 2.91
CA PRO A 119 -4.67 -10.03 2.86
C PRO A 119 -5.65 -8.90 2.54
N HIS A 120 -5.21 -7.64 2.63
CA HIS A 120 -6.03 -6.45 2.38
C HIS A 120 -5.84 -5.88 0.96
N LEU A 121 -4.93 -6.44 0.17
CA LEU A 121 -4.69 -6.02 -1.21
C LEU A 121 -5.15 -7.08 -2.20
N ARG A 122 -5.42 -6.64 -3.43
CA ARG A 122 -5.72 -7.54 -4.54
C ARG A 122 -4.41 -8.10 -5.09
N VAL A 123 -4.31 -9.42 -5.10
CA VAL A 123 -3.15 -10.15 -5.64
C VAL A 123 -3.62 -10.97 -6.83
N GLY A 124 -3.11 -10.66 -8.01
CA GLY A 124 -3.45 -11.34 -9.25
C GLY A 124 -2.24 -11.88 -9.98
N MET A 125 -2.51 -12.40 -11.17
CA MET A 125 -1.51 -12.99 -12.02
C MET A 125 -1.69 -12.50 -13.45
N TYR A 126 -0.59 -12.19 -14.12
CA TYR A 126 -0.50 -12.10 -15.55
C TYR A 126 -0.05 -13.43 -16.18
N ALA A 127 -0.61 -13.78 -17.32
CA ALA A 127 -0.08 -14.83 -18.18
C ALA A 127 -0.48 -14.59 -19.65
N ASN A 128 0.33 -15.07 -20.58
CA ASN A 128 -0.09 -15.23 -21.97
C ASN A 128 -0.98 -16.49 -22.14
N THR A 129 -1.68 -16.58 -23.28
CA THR A 129 -2.60 -17.71 -23.53
C THR A 129 -1.94 -19.07 -23.53
N ASP A 130 -0.68 -19.21 -23.96
CA ASP A 130 0.00 -20.52 -23.94
C ASP A 130 0.25 -20.98 -22.50
N TYR A 131 0.76 -20.09 -21.65
CA TYR A 131 0.96 -20.37 -20.23
C TYR A 131 -0.36 -20.73 -19.55
N TRP A 132 -1.41 -19.96 -19.81
CA TRP A 132 -2.72 -20.21 -19.22
C TRP A 132 -3.36 -21.53 -19.69
N LEU A 133 -3.26 -21.88 -20.98
CA LEU A 133 -3.96 -23.05 -21.53
C LEU A 133 -3.16 -24.35 -21.45
N ASN A 134 -1.83 -24.25 -21.50
CA ASN A 134 -0.96 -25.42 -21.71
C ASN A 134 0.06 -25.67 -20.58
N VAL A 135 0.32 -24.68 -19.72
CA VAL A 135 1.27 -24.82 -18.59
C VAL A 135 0.55 -24.85 -17.24
N ASP A 136 -0.48 -24.02 -17.07
CA ASP A 136 -1.30 -24.02 -15.86
C ASP A 136 -2.01 -25.36 -15.65
N GLN A 137 -2.17 -25.74 -14.38
CA GLN A 137 -2.81 -27.00 -13.98
C GLN A 137 -3.87 -26.83 -12.91
N THR A 138 -3.98 -25.64 -12.30
CA THR A 138 -4.80 -25.43 -11.09
C THR A 138 -5.88 -24.38 -11.30
N SER A 139 -5.79 -23.60 -12.38
CA SER A 139 -6.61 -22.41 -12.66
C SER A 139 -6.59 -21.38 -11.54
N TYR A 140 -5.59 -21.44 -10.66
CA TYR A 140 -5.44 -20.52 -9.55
C TYR A 140 -4.62 -19.31 -9.98
N TYR A 141 -5.23 -18.13 -9.98
CA TYR A 141 -4.62 -16.84 -10.36
C TYR A 141 -4.72 -15.77 -9.25
N GLY A 142 -5.14 -16.16 -8.04
CA GLY A 142 -5.37 -15.22 -6.95
C GLY A 142 -6.75 -14.56 -7.00
N ASP A 143 -6.79 -13.22 -6.89
CA ASP A 143 -8.02 -12.41 -6.94
C ASP A 143 -8.44 -12.02 -8.36
N PHE A 144 -7.51 -11.96 -9.30
CA PHE A 144 -7.79 -11.58 -10.68
C PHE A 144 -6.78 -12.15 -11.67
N LEU A 145 -7.25 -12.40 -12.89
CA LEU A 145 -6.43 -12.79 -14.03
C LEU A 145 -6.26 -11.60 -14.97
N TRP A 146 -5.01 -11.31 -15.31
CA TRP A 146 -4.60 -10.44 -16.40
C TRP A 146 -4.08 -11.32 -17.54
N ILE A 147 -4.79 -11.37 -18.67
CA ILE A 147 -4.43 -12.26 -19.77
C ILE A 147 -3.88 -11.47 -20.95
N ALA A 148 -2.74 -11.90 -21.50
CA ALA A 148 -2.25 -11.42 -22.79
C ALA A 148 -2.72 -12.31 -23.92
N THR A 149 -3.34 -11.71 -24.95
CA THR A 149 -3.73 -12.45 -26.15
C THR A 149 -3.32 -11.69 -27.41
N ALA A 150 -2.48 -12.32 -28.22
CA ALA A 150 -1.97 -11.71 -29.45
C ALA A 150 -3.08 -11.60 -30.51
N GLY A 151 -3.27 -10.39 -31.05
CA GLY A 151 -4.11 -10.14 -32.22
C GLY A 151 -5.61 -10.14 -31.98
N ARG A 152 -6.07 -10.11 -30.72
CA ARG A 152 -7.51 -10.01 -30.39
C ARG A 152 -7.93 -8.60 -30.05
N ALA A 153 -9.24 -8.35 -30.14
CA ALA A 153 -9.81 -7.05 -29.79
C ALA A 153 -9.78 -6.84 -28.26
N ALA A 154 -9.61 -5.58 -27.84
CA ALA A 154 -9.71 -5.19 -26.44
C ALA A 154 -11.02 -5.72 -25.81
N GLY A 155 -10.91 -6.36 -24.66
CA GLY A 155 -12.04 -6.97 -23.96
C GLY A 155 -12.58 -8.28 -24.52
N ASP A 156 -11.97 -8.85 -25.58
CA ASP A 156 -12.26 -10.20 -26.06
C ASP A 156 -10.98 -11.05 -26.15
N PRO A 157 -10.42 -11.52 -25.03
CA PRO A 157 -9.27 -12.43 -25.04
C PRO A 157 -9.65 -13.84 -25.54
N GLY A 158 -10.96 -14.14 -25.59
CA GLY A 158 -11.58 -15.44 -25.84
C GLY A 158 -10.85 -16.64 -25.25
N ILE A 159 -10.55 -16.50 -23.97
CA ILE A 159 -10.44 -17.59 -23.02
C ILE A 159 -11.76 -17.70 -22.24
N GLN A 160 -12.01 -18.86 -21.62
CA GLN A 160 -13.23 -19.07 -20.81
C GLN A 160 -13.08 -18.64 -19.35
N ALA A 161 -11.86 -18.40 -18.87
CA ALA A 161 -11.61 -18.02 -17.49
C ALA A 161 -12.18 -16.64 -17.17
N ASP A 162 -12.45 -16.39 -15.89
CA ASP A 162 -12.92 -15.10 -15.40
C ASP A 162 -11.74 -14.12 -15.29
N TRP A 163 -11.43 -13.46 -16.41
CA TRP A 163 -10.38 -12.45 -16.52
C TRP A 163 -10.92 -11.07 -16.17
N LEU A 164 -10.06 -10.23 -15.59
CA LEU A 164 -10.39 -8.84 -15.29
C LEU A 164 -9.65 -7.86 -16.20
N PHE A 165 -8.39 -8.17 -16.51
CA PHE A 165 -7.55 -7.37 -17.39
C PHE A 165 -7.15 -8.16 -18.64
N HIS A 166 -7.06 -7.48 -19.77
CA HIS A 166 -6.66 -8.04 -21.05
C HIS A 166 -5.60 -7.16 -21.71
N GLN A 167 -4.36 -7.66 -21.79
CA GLN A 167 -3.32 -7.06 -22.64
C GLN A 167 -3.60 -7.48 -24.09
N TYR A 168 -4.04 -6.53 -24.91
CA TYR A 168 -4.56 -6.81 -26.26
C TYR A 168 -3.60 -6.34 -27.38
N SER A 169 -2.57 -5.56 -27.04
CA SER A 169 -1.65 -5.01 -28.02
C SER A 169 -0.32 -4.60 -27.40
N GLU A 170 0.77 -4.98 -28.05
CA GLU A 170 2.15 -4.54 -27.79
C GLU A 170 2.64 -3.53 -28.86
N ALA A 171 1.73 -3.05 -29.72
CA ALA A 171 2.11 -2.35 -30.95
C ALA A 171 2.81 -1.01 -30.66
N GLY A 172 4.04 -0.89 -31.18
CA GLY A 172 4.91 0.26 -30.95
C GLY A 172 5.82 0.12 -29.73
N GLY A 173 5.96 -1.09 -29.15
CA GLY A 173 6.75 -1.31 -27.93
C GLY A 173 6.07 -0.74 -26.67
N LEU A 174 4.74 -0.62 -26.73
CA LEU A 174 3.92 -0.16 -25.64
C LEU A 174 2.71 -1.08 -25.52
N ASP A 175 2.62 -1.71 -24.36
CA ASP A 175 1.54 -2.61 -24.03
C ASP A 175 0.29 -1.83 -23.67
N ARG A 176 -0.83 -2.31 -24.20
CA ARG A 176 -2.16 -1.72 -24.02
C ARG A 176 -3.08 -2.74 -23.41
N ASP A 177 -3.74 -2.30 -22.36
CA ASP A 177 -4.62 -3.10 -21.55
C ASP A 177 -6.03 -2.60 -21.57
N TYR A 178 -6.94 -3.52 -21.29
CA TYR A 178 -8.35 -3.26 -21.10
C TYR A 178 -8.84 -3.91 -19.82
N CYS A 179 -9.67 -3.20 -19.06
CA CYS A 179 -10.42 -3.74 -17.94
C CYS A 179 -11.91 -3.63 -18.26
N HIS A 180 -12.70 -4.69 -18.03
CA HIS A 180 -14.14 -4.64 -18.34
C HIS A 180 -14.95 -3.80 -17.34
N LEU A 181 -14.38 -3.43 -16.19
CA LEU A 181 -15.00 -2.54 -15.22
C LEU A 181 -14.91 -1.09 -15.72
N ASP A 182 -15.87 -0.25 -15.32
CA ASP A 182 -15.68 1.19 -15.45
C ASP A 182 -14.70 1.72 -14.40
N ALA A 183 -14.27 2.98 -14.56
CA ALA A 183 -13.25 3.59 -13.70
C ALA A 183 -13.64 3.63 -12.21
N ALA A 184 -14.91 3.88 -11.91
CA ALA A 184 -15.39 3.96 -10.54
C ALA A 184 -15.44 2.57 -9.90
N ALA A 185 -15.96 1.58 -10.63
CA ALA A 185 -15.99 0.19 -10.21
C ALA A 185 -14.58 -0.38 -10.03
N LEU A 186 -13.63 -0.05 -10.92
CA LEU A 186 -12.24 -0.48 -10.80
C LEU A 186 -11.58 0.07 -9.53
N ARG A 187 -11.73 1.38 -9.25
CA ARG A 187 -11.22 1.98 -8.01
C ARG A 187 -11.84 1.35 -6.76
N ALA A 188 -13.15 1.16 -6.76
CA ALA A 188 -13.84 0.53 -5.63
C ALA A 188 -13.40 -0.92 -5.42
N TRP A 189 -13.23 -1.68 -6.51
CA TRP A 189 -12.75 -3.05 -6.46
C TRP A 189 -11.30 -3.16 -5.96
N ALA A 190 -10.43 -2.23 -6.41
CA ALA A 190 -9.00 -2.18 -6.06
C ALA A 190 -8.77 -1.89 -4.58
N LEU A 191 -9.63 -1.05 -3.96
CA LEU A 191 -9.60 -0.80 -2.52
C LEU A 191 -9.88 -2.04 -1.66
N GLY A 192 -10.24 -3.17 -2.31
CA GLY A 192 -10.47 -4.44 -1.66
C GLY A 192 -11.78 -4.46 -0.89
N THR A 193 -12.17 -5.65 -0.42
CA THR A 193 -13.00 -5.72 0.77
C THR A 193 -12.12 -5.26 1.93
N GLN A 194 -12.05 -3.94 2.16
CA GLN A 194 -12.10 -3.50 3.54
C GLN A 194 -13.20 -4.33 4.20
N PRO A 195 -13.06 -4.79 5.46
CA PRO A 195 -14.28 -5.00 6.21
C PRO A 195 -15.08 -3.70 6.00
N GLN A 196 -16.23 -3.81 5.34
CA GLN A 196 -17.31 -2.90 5.69
C GLN A 196 -17.31 -2.91 7.23
N PRO A 197 -17.29 -1.75 7.91
CA PRO A 197 -17.60 -1.80 9.34
C PRO A 197 -18.88 -2.62 9.42
N GLU A 198 -18.77 -3.78 10.06
CA GLU A 198 -19.77 -4.83 9.93
C GLU A 198 -21.06 -4.21 10.47
N ASP A 199 -21.99 -3.88 9.58
CA ASP A 199 -23.28 -3.24 9.92
C ASP A 199 -24.22 -4.25 10.60
N ASP A 200 -23.68 -5.40 11.00
CA ASP A 200 -24.28 -6.45 11.82
C ASP A 200 -23.47 -6.73 13.10
N MET A 201 -22.49 -5.87 13.46
CA MET A 201 -22.02 -5.86 14.85
C MET A 201 -23.23 -5.49 15.71
N PRO A 202 -23.65 -6.38 16.64
CA PRO A 202 -24.72 -6.03 17.57
C PRO A 202 -24.32 -4.70 18.20
N THR A 203 -25.26 -3.77 18.31
CA THR A 203 -24.96 -2.47 18.91
C THR A 203 -24.36 -2.71 20.30
N PRO A 204 -23.59 -1.76 20.86
CA PRO A 204 -23.10 -1.90 22.23
C PRO A 204 -24.20 -2.27 23.25
N ALA A 205 -25.48 -2.01 22.94
CA ALA A 205 -26.63 -2.45 23.72
C ALA A 205 -27.00 -3.94 23.57
N ASP A 206 -26.79 -4.54 22.39
CA ASP A 206 -27.09 -5.94 22.08
C ASP A 206 -26.01 -6.90 22.61
N VAL A 207 -24.76 -6.44 22.72
CA VAL A 207 -23.67 -7.18 23.38
C VAL A 207 -23.82 -7.16 24.91
N TRP A 208 -24.47 -6.13 25.46
CA TRP A 208 -24.63 -5.90 26.90
C TRP A 208 -25.59 -6.90 27.60
N SER A 209 -26.38 -7.67 26.84
CA SER A 209 -27.25 -8.69 27.42
C SER A 209 -26.53 -9.99 27.79
N TYR A 210 -25.27 -10.20 27.38
CA TYR A 210 -24.48 -11.36 27.79
C TYR A 210 -23.65 -11.06 29.05
N SER A 211 -24.31 -11.17 30.20
CA SER A 211 -23.67 -11.11 31.52
C SER A 211 -22.78 -12.34 31.75
N HIS A 212 -21.46 -12.12 31.94
CA HIS A 212 -20.60 -13.03 32.71
C HIS A 212 -19.57 -12.23 33.53
N GLY A 213 -19.90 -12.03 34.81
CA GLY A 213 -18.99 -12.14 35.97
C GLY A 213 -17.74 -11.26 36.06
N ASP A 214 -17.79 -10.27 36.95
CA ASP A 214 -16.72 -9.76 37.83
C ASP A 214 -15.31 -9.56 37.24
N LYS A 215 -15.18 -8.75 36.18
CA LYS A 215 -13.93 -8.04 35.84
C LYS A 215 -14.22 -6.56 35.55
N PRO A 216 -13.29 -5.63 35.88
CA PRO A 216 -13.54 -4.21 35.73
C PRO A 216 -13.83 -3.86 34.26
N ASP A 217 -14.93 -3.13 34.07
CA ASP A 217 -15.48 -2.74 32.79
C ASP A 217 -14.46 -2.00 31.92
N VAL A 218 -14.26 -2.49 30.70
CA VAL A 218 -13.36 -1.90 29.71
C VAL A 218 -13.84 -0.51 29.28
N HIS A 219 -15.15 -0.22 29.35
CA HIS A 219 -15.69 1.13 29.13
C HIS A 219 -15.33 2.08 30.25
N GLN A 220 -15.36 1.62 31.51
CA GLN A 220 -14.89 2.43 32.62
C GLN A 220 -13.38 2.72 32.48
N THR A 221 -12.60 1.74 32.02
CA THR A 221 -11.16 1.89 31.81
C THR A 221 -10.83 2.83 30.66
N LEU A 222 -11.55 2.74 29.55
CA LEU A 222 -11.37 3.61 28.38
C LEU A 222 -11.93 5.02 28.62
N ALA A 223 -13.05 5.16 29.34
CA ALA A 223 -13.58 6.45 29.77
C ALA A 223 -12.64 7.13 30.77
N ASN A 224 -12.02 6.37 31.69
CA ASN A 224 -11.00 6.89 32.60
C ASN A 224 -9.74 7.31 31.82
N ALA A 225 -9.32 6.55 30.81
CA ALA A 225 -8.18 6.88 29.96
C ALA A 225 -8.43 8.11 29.06
N ALA A 226 -9.63 8.21 28.48
CA ALA A 226 -10.05 9.36 27.67
C ALA A 226 -10.22 10.62 28.53
N ALA A 227 -10.78 10.49 29.75
CA ALA A 227 -10.87 11.59 30.71
C ALA A 227 -9.47 12.03 31.18
N ALA A 228 -8.55 11.10 31.41
CA ALA A 228 -7.16 11.41 31.76
C ALA A 228 -6.40 12.08 30.59
N ALA A 229 -6.62 11.64 29.36
CA ALA A 229 -6.04 12.26 28.16
C ALA A 229 -6.60 13.66 27.91
N ALA A 230 -7.93 13.85 28.03
CA ALA A 230 -8.57 15.15 27.91
C ALA A 230 -8.12 16.11 29.03
N ALA A 231 -7.95 15.63 30.26
CA ALA A 231 -7.41 16.41 31.37
C ALA A 231 -5.94 16.81 31.14
N ALA A 232 -5.12 15.91 30.59
CA ALA A 232 -3.74 16.20 30.22
C ALA A 232 -3.67 17.25 29.09
N GLN A 233 -4.53 17.14 28.08
CA GLN A 233 -4.58 18.06 26.95
C GLN A 233 -5.11 19.45 27.37
N ALA A 234 -6.09 19.50 28.29
CA ALA A 234 -6.53 20.73 28.93
C ALA A 234 -5.41 21.37 29.79
N GLY A 235 -4.60 20.55 30.48
CA GLY A 235 -3.42 21.00 31.22
C GLY A 235 -2.35 21.62 30.32
N VAL A 236 -2.08 21.01 29.16
CA VAL A 236 -1.14 21.53 28.15
C VAL A 236 -1.64 22.85 27.56
N ALA A 237 -2.93 22.96 27.22
CA ALA A 237 -3.52 24.21 26.73
C ALA A 237 -3.51 25.34 27.79
N ALA A 238 -3.74 25.00 29.06
CA ALA A 238 -3.65 25.95 30.17
C ALA A 238 -2.21 26.41 30.44
N LEU A 239 -1.22 25.52 30.30
CA LEU A 239 0.20 25.85 30.37
C LEU A 239 0.63 26.74 29.22
N SER A 240 0.19 26.45 27.99
CA SER A 240 0.44 27.31 26.81
C SER A 240 -0.08 28.73 27.05
N LYS A 241 -1.33 28.88 27.52
CA LYS A 241 -1.88 30.20 27.85
C LYS A 241 -1.11 30.94 28.95
N LYS A 242 -0.56 30.23 29.95
CA LYS A 242 0.28 30.85 31.00
C LYS A 242 1.63 31.29 30.45
N VAL A 243 2.22 30.54 29.52
CA VAL A 243 3.44 30.90 28.80
C VAL A 243 3.19 32.12 27.90
N ASP A 244 2.06 32.18 27.22
CA ASP A 244 1.66 33.33 26.39
C ASP A 244 1.32 34.57 27.23
N ALA A 245 0.85 34.40 28.47
CA ALA A 245 0.64 35.52 29.39
C ALA A 245 1.96 36.07 29.97
N LEU A 246 2.99 35.21 30.11
CA LEU A 246 4.33 35.58 30.57
C LEU A 246 5.13 36.39 29.54
N THR A 247 4.77 36.35 28.25
CA THR A 247 5.42 37.15 27.20
C THR A 247 4.89 38.58 27.10
N THR A 248 3.76 38.90 27.73
CA THR A 248 3.09 40.23 27.63
C THR A 248 3.19 41.14 28.86
N THR A 249 3.65 40.64 30.01
CA THR A 249 3.86 41.48 31.21
C THR A 249 5.01 40.91 32.04
N GLY A 250 5.93 41.78 32.51
CA GLY A 250 7.08 41.38 33.32
C GLY A 250 6.68 40.43 34.46
N ALA A 251 7.17 39.20 34.38
CA ALA A 251 6.81 38.12 35.29
C ALA A 251 7.26 38.42 36.72
N SER A 252 6.37 38.18 37.70
CA SER A 252 6.73 38.24 39.12
C SER A 252 7.57 37.04 39.55
N ASP A 253 8.39 37.20 40.59
CA ASP A 253 9.31 36.17 41.10
C ASP A 253 8.60 34.85 41.46
N ALA A 254 7.34 34.92 41.92
CA ALA A 254 6.53 33.74 42.22
C ALA A 254 6.17 32.92 40.97
N GLN A 255 5.95 33.59 39.84
CA GLN A 255 5.66 32.92 38.56
C GLN A 255 6.92 32.28 37.97
N MET A 256 8.09 32.91 38.16
CA MET A 256 9.38 32.35 37.78
C MET A 256 9.73 31.10 38.61
N GLN A 257 9.45 31.11 39.92
CA GLN A 257 9.68 29.93 40.78
C GLN A 257 8.76 28.75 40.44
N ALA A 258 7.49 29.00 40.14
CA ALA A 258 6.55 27.94 39.74
C ALA A 258 6.92 27.30 38.39
N LEU A 259 7.44 28.11 37.46
CA LEU A 259 7.95 27.63 36.18
C LEU A 259 9.23 26.80 36.36
N ALA A 260 10.16 27.27 37.20
CA ALA A 260 11.39 26.55 37.52
C ALA A 260 11.10 25.18 38.18
N ALA A 261 10.13 25.11 39.09
CA ALA A 261 9.72 23.85 39.72
C ALA A 261 9.08 22.86 38.71
N SER A 262 8.37 23.37 37.71
CA SER A 262 7.74 22.57 36.65
C SER A 262 8.74 22.04 35.63
N ILE A 263 9.84 22.76 35.40
CA ILE A 263 10.96 22.31 34.56
C ILE A 263 11.79 21.27 35.31
N ALA A 264 12.05 21.48 36.61
CA ALA A 264 12.83 20.55 37.43
C ALA A 264 12.17 19.17 37.62
N SER A 265 10.84 19.10 37.56
CA SER A 265 10.09 17.83 37.66
C SER A 265 9.98 17.07 36.33
N ASN A 266 10.51 17.61 35.22
CA ASN A 266 10.39 16.98 33.91
C ASN A 266 11.69 17.13 33.08
N PRO A 267 12.60 16.14 33.11
CA PRO A 267 13.89 16.18 32.42
C PRO A 267 13.78 16.34 30.88
N ALA A 268 12.71 15.81 30.27
CA ALA A 268 12.50 15.98 28.82
C ALA A 268 12.17 17.44 28.45
N LEU A 269 11.58 18.19 29.38
CA LEU A 269 11.30 19.62 29.23
C LEU A 269 12.58 20.46 29.35
N SER A 270 13.53 20.09 30.23
CA SER A 270 14.82 20.79 30.28
C SER A 270 15.62 20.62 29.00
N ASP A 271 15.61 19.44 28.40
CA ASP A 271 16.35 19.16 27.16
C ASP A 271 15.72 19.92 25.96
N ALA A 272 14.39 19.95 25.89
CA ALA A 272 13.68 20.70 24.85
C ALA A 272 13.90 22.22 24.95
N ILE A 273 13.96 22.76 26.17
CA ILE A 273 14.25 24.18 26.41
C ILE A 273 15.71 24.47 26.04
N ALA A 274 16.67 23.63 26.44
CA ALA A 274 18.07 23.78 26.10
C ALA A 274 18.30 23.81 24.58
N ALA A 275 17.65 22.90 23.85
CA ALA A 275 17.71 22.85 22.39
C ALA A 275 17.15 24.13 21.74
N LYS A 276 16.02 24.66 22.23
CA LYS A 276 15.43 25.90 21.71
C LYS A 276 16.27 27.13 22.03
N VAL A 277 16.89 27.19 23.22
CA VAL A 277 17.79 28.29 23.60
C VAL A 277 19.05 28.25 22.74
N ALA A 278 19.65 27.08 22.51
CA ALA A 278 20.79 26.92 21.62
C ALA A 278 20.48 27.37 20.18
N ALA A 279 19.30 27.00 19.65
CA ALA A 279 18.86 27.43 18.32
C ALA A 279 18.67 28.95 18.21
N ASN A 280 18.10 29.59 19.24
CA ASN A 280 17.92 31.06 19.26
C ASN A 280 19.25 31.81 19.40
N ILE A 281 20.20 31.30 20.18
CA ILE A 281 21.54 31.88 20.31
C ILE A 281 22.27 31.76 18.97
N ALA A 282 22.22 30.60 18.31
CA ALA A 282 22.83 30.40 16.99
C ALA A 282 22.23 31.37 15.94
N ALA A 283 20.91 31.56 15.93
CA ALA A 283 20.24 32.50 15.03
C ALA A 283 20.62 33.97 15.26
N ARG A 284 20.94 34.35 16.51
CA ARG A 284 21.38 35.71 16.86
C ARG A 284 22.85 35.97 16.56
N LEU A 285 23.68 34.93 16.56
CA LEU A 285 25.11 35.04 16.20
C LEU A 285 25.34 35.01 14.68
N ALA A 286 24.32 34.63 13.90
CA ALA A 286 24.36 34.59 12.44
C ALA A 286 23.87 35.89 11.76
N ASN A 287 23.44 36.89 12.54
CA ASN A 287 23.09 38.26 12.12
C ASN A 287 24.07 39.26 12.75
#